data_AF-A0A5J4RTH5-F1
#
_entry.id   AF-A0A5J4RTH5-F1
#
_cell.length_a   1.000
_cell.length_b   1.000
_cell.length_c   1.000
_cell.angle_alpha   90.00
_cell.angle_beta   90.00
_cell.angle_gamma   90.00
#
_symmetry.space_group_name_H-M   'P 1'
#
loop_
_entity.id
_entity.type
_entity.pdbx_description
1 polymer ?
#
loop_
_entity_poly.entity_id
_entity_poly.type
_entity_poly.pdbx_seq_one_letter_code
_entity_poly.pdbx_strand_id
1 'polypeptide(L)'
;MKLGNSNGNNRNKKYLTKKIRLTTEPNIEKAEEFNTWFEENYKYLVEQEKRRQVYNEDVFNDTYLKIYDKVLYGANVEDYKKYFSRSYFTNYYQNNIIQSKKKNISMEDNVSNKEDETKEETERKVLKDMERDELITEIFEYVKVHYTIQEFELFKIYTFLKKQSMSYKKLSAITHLSTQYISSTISKIKNDITTNEELKQKRKELLK
;
A
#
# COMPACT_ATOMS: atom_id res chain seq x y z
N MET A 1 -37.01 13.44 -22.93
CA MET A 1 -35.68 12.80 -23.06
C MET A 1 -35.91 11.31 -23.34
N LYS A 2 -35.78 10.87 -24.60
CA LYS A 2 -35.97 9.45 -24.97
C LYS A 2 -34.69 8.69 -24.65
N LEU A 3 -34.73 7.80 -23.67
CA LEU A 3 -33.64 6.86 -23.39
C LEU A 3 -33.53 5.90 -24.60
N GLY A 4 -32.35 5.86 -25.22
CA GLY A 4 -32.06 5.15 -26.47
C GLY A 4 -32.01 3.62 -26.32
N ASN A 5 -33.12 2.99 -25.92
CA ASN A 5 -33.25 1.53 -25.88
C ASN A 5 -34.64 1.06 -26.37
N SER A 6 -35.18 1.71 -27.40
CA SER A 6 -36.51 1.43 -27.94
C SER A 6 -36.55 0.44 -29.11
N ASN A 7 -35.43 -0.21 -29.47
CA ASN A 7 -35.40 -1.26 -30.49
C ASN A 7 -35.10 -2.60 -29.81
N GLY A 8 -36.16 -3.39 -29.55
CA GLY A 8 -36.19 -4.63 -28.78
C GLY A 8 -35.39 -5.81 -29.32
N ASN A 9 -34.09 -5.63 -29.58
CA ASN A 9 -33.14 -6.65 -30.04
C ASN A 9 -32.14 -7.13 -28.97
N ASN A 10 -32.36 -6.81 -27.69
CA ASN A 10 -31.50 -7.28 -26.59
C ASN A 10 -32.00 -8.59 -25.93
N ARG A 11 -32.58 -9.53 -26.69
CA ARG A 11 -33.17 -10.77 -26.13
C ARG A 11 -32.16 -11.77 -25.56
N ASN A 12 -30.86 -11.65 -25.87
CA ASN A 12 -29.83 -12.62 -25.46
C ASN A 12 -28.59 -12.01 -24.77
N LYS A 13 -28.63 -10.74 -24.36
CA LYS A 13 -27.56 -10.18 -23.53
C LYS A 13 -27.80 -10.61 -22.08
N LYS A 14 -27.11 -11.66 -21.65
CA LYS A 14 -26.99 -11.99 -20.22
C LYS A 14 -26.19 -10.87 -19.57
N TYR A 15 -26.88 -9.87 -19.02
CA TYR A 15 -26.27 -9.03 -18.00
C TYR A 15 -25.88 -9.98 -16.87
N LEU A 16 -24.59 -10.07 -16.59
CA LEU A 16 -24.11 -10.69 -15.36
C LEU A 16 -24.68 -9.84 -14.22
N THR A 17 -25.88 -10.16 -13.76
CA THR A 17 -26.37 -9.70 -12.47
C THR A 17 -25.31 -10.12 -11.48
N LYS A 18 -24.64 -9.13 -10.87
CA LYS A 18 -23.67 -9.31 -9.79
C LYS A 18 -24.28 -10.36 -8.87
N LYS A 19 -23.71 -11.58 -8.84
CA LYS A 19 -24.25 -12.70 -8.03
C LYS A 19 -24.56 -12.11 -6.66
N ILE A 20 -25.82 -12.15 -6.25
CA ILE A 20 -26.20 -11.78 -4.89
C ILE A 20 -25.40 -12.72 -4.01
N ARG A 21 -24.36 -12.18 -3.37
CA ARG A 21 -23.52 -12.97 -2.48
C ARG A 21 -24.35 -13.10 -1.22
N LEU A 22 -24.90 -14.29 -1.00
CA LEU A 22 -25.64 -14.60 0.20
C LEU A 22 -24.64 -14.67 1.36
N THR A 23 -24.90 -13.89 2.41
CA THR A 23 -24.16 -13.94 3.66
C THR A 23 -24.66 -15.12 4.47
N THR A 24 -23.74 -15.96 4.94
CA THR A 24 -24.05 -17.07 5.85
C THR A 24 -23.80 -16.61 7.28
N GLU A 25 -24.58 -17.08 8.26
CA GLU A 25 -24.32 -16.84 9.71
C GLU A 25 -22.85 -16.98 10.13
N PRO A 26 -22.11 -18.05 9.77
CA PRO A 26 -20.70 -18.19 10.14
C PRO A 26 -19.77 -17.15 9.50
N ASN A 27 -20.17 -16.51 8.39
CA ASN A 27 -19.39 -15.43 7.80
C ASN A 27 -19.66 -14.09 8.49
N ILE A 28 -20.86 -13.92 9.06
CA ILE A 28 -21.21 -12.73 9.86
C ILE A 28 -20.37 -12.74 11.14
N GLU A 29 -20.30 -13.87 11.83
CA GLU A 29 -19.47 -14.03 13.04
C GLU A 29 -17.99 -13.71 12.76
N LYS A 30 -17.42 -14.23 11.67
CA LYS A 30 -16.05 -13.88 11.25
C LYS A 30 -15.87 -12.40 10.92
N ALA A 31 -16.89 -11.76 10.35
CA ALA A 31 -16.85 -10.34 10.04
C ALA A 31 -16.90 -9.49 11.32
N GLU A 32 -17.64 -9.94 12.34
CA GLU A 32 -17.64 -9.32 13.67
C GLU A 32 -16.31 -9.53 14.41
N GLU A 33 -15.72 -10.73 14.36
CA GLU A 33 -14.38 -10.99 14.89
C GLU A 33 -13.33 -10.06 14.26
N PHE A 34 -13.40 -9.89 12.93
CA PHE A 34 -12.55 -8.94 12.22
C PHE A 34 -12.79 -7.50 12.68
N ASN A 35 -14.04 -7.10 12.92
CA ASN A 35 -14.36 -5.75 13.38
C ASN A 35 -13.78 -5.47 14.76
N THR A 36 -13.98 -6.38 15.72
CA THR A 36 -13.42 -6.27 17.07
C THR A 36 -11.90 -6.21 17.02
N TRP A 37 -11.27 -7.10 16.25
CA TRP A 37 -9.81 -7.07 16.04
C TRP A 37 -9.34 -5.72 15.45
N PHE A 38 -10.07 -5.18 14.48
CA PHE A 38 -9.71 -3.92 13.83
C PHE A 38 -9.80 -2.74 14.80
N GLU A 39 -10.85 -2.67 15.62
CA GLU A 39 -11.03 -1.64 16.63
C GLU A 39 -9.87 -1.65 17.65
N GLU A 40 -9.47 -2.83 18.12
CA GLU A 40 -8.33 -2.99 19.04
C GLU A 40 -6.99 -2.58 18.41
N ASN A 41 -6.80 -2.86 17.10
CA ASN A 41 -5.54 -2.65 16.41
C ASN A 41 -5.48 -1.34 15.61
N TYR A 42 -6.55 -0.53 15.60
CA TYR A 42 -6.67 0.66 14.76
C TYR A 42 -5.50 1.64 14.92
N LYS A 43 -5.22 2.07 16.16
CA LYS A 43 -4.14 3.03 16.45
C LYS A 43 -2.78 2.50 15.99
N TYR A 44 -2.51 1.22 16.29
CA TYR A 44 -1.28 0.56 15.89
C TYR A 44 -1.15 0.50 14.36
N LEU A 45 -2.22 0.15 13.64
CA LEU A 45 -2.21 0.11 12.17
C LEU A 45 -1.97 1.50 11.57
N VAL A 46 -2.63 2.53 12.10
CA VAL A 46 -2.42 3.92 11.66
C VAL A 46 -0.96 4.34 11.88
N GLU A 47 -0.39 4.11 13.05
CA GLU A 47 1.02 4.43 13.34
C GLU A 47 1.99 3.64 12.45
N GLN A 48 1.68 2.38 12.13
CA GLN A 48 2.49 1.57 11.21
C GLN A 48 2.49 2.16 9.80
N GLU A 49 1.33 2.59 9.29
CA GLU A 49 1.23 3.17 7.95
C GLU A 49 1.77 4.61 7.88
N LYS A 50 1.68 5.37 8.98
CA LYS A 50 2.35 6.68 9.15
C LYS A 50 3.87 6.53 9.10
N ARG A 51 4.44 5.57 9.85
CA ARG A 51 5.88 5.26 9.80
C ARG A 51 6.36 4.88 8.40
N ARG A 52 5.51 4.20 7.62
CA ARG A 52 5.81 3.85 6.22
C ARG A 52 5.66 5.02 5.24
N GLN A 53 5.24 6.19 5.72
CA GLN A 53 4.93 7.39 4.93
C GLN A 53 3.96 7.09 3.77
N VAL A 54 2.97 6.24 4.03
CA VAL A 54 1.92 5.88 3.06
C VAL A 54 0.53 6.08 3.65
N TYR A 55 0.41 6.79 4.78
CA TYR A 55 -0.88 6.98 5.43
C TYR A 55 -1.79 7.91 4.62
N ASN A 56 -2.96 7.39 4.27
CA ASN A 56 -4.06 8.09 3.61
C ASN A 56 -5.35 7.51 4.20
N GLU A 57 -6.10 8.36 4.87
CA GLU A 57 -7.30 7.98 5.63
C GLU A 57 -8.40 7.40 4.74
N ASP A 58 -8.64 7.99 3.57
CA ASP A 58 -9.65 7.49 2.61
C ASP A 58 -9.32 6.07 2.15
N VAL A 59 -8.06 5.83 1.76
CA VAL A 59 -7.59 4.51 1.34
C VAL A 59 -7.65 3.52 2.50
N PHE A 60 -7.41 3.98 3.73
CA PHE A 60 -7.42 3.15 4.93
C PHE A 60 -8.83 2.62 5.21
N ASN A 61 -9.80 3.53 5.19
CA ASN A 61 -11.22 3.21 5.36
C ASN A 61 -11.75 2.35 4.21
N ASP A 62 -11.41 2.67 2.96
CA ASP A 62 -11.73 1.84 1.79
C ASP A 62 -11.17 0.42 1.91
N THR A 63 -9.98 0.28 2.48
CA THR A 63 -9.34 -1.02 2.69
C THR A 63 -10.08 -1.82 3.74
N TYR A 64 -10.44 -1.20 4.86
CA TYR A 64 -11.27 -1.83 5.88
C TYR A 64 -12.58 -2.36 5.28
N LEU A 65 -13.33 -1.51 4.56
CA LEU A 65 -14.60 -1.90 3.94
C LEU A 65 -14.44 -3.08 2.96
N LYS A 66 -13.40 -3.05 2.12
CA LYS A 66 -13.12 -4.14 1.17
C LYS A 66 -12.75 -5.46 1.86
N ILE A 67 -12.06 -5.41 3.00
CA ILE A 67 -11.70 -6.61 3.75
C ILE A 67 -12.94 -7.15 4.47
N TYR A 68 -13.70 -6.27 5.13
CA TYR A 68 -14.96 -6.61 5.78
C TYR A 68 -15.90 -7.31 4.80
N ASP A 69 -16.15 -6.72 3.62
CA ASP A 69 -16.96 -7.33 2.57
C ASP A 69 -16.42 -8.71 2.16
N LYS A 70 -15.10 -8.85 2.03
CA LYS A 70 -14.49 -10.14 1.64
C LYS A 70 -14.72 -11.21 2.70
N VAL A 71 -14.52 -10.88 3.98
CA VAL A 71 -14.73 -11.80 5.10
C VAL A 71 -16.20 -12.18 5.21
N LEU A 72 -17.10 -11.18 5.12
CA LEU A 72 -18.55 -11.37 5.12
C LEU A 72 -19.04 -12.29 3.98
N TYR A 73 -18.35 -12.28 2.85
CA TYR A 73 -18.63 -13.16 1.71
C TYR A 73 -17.76 -14.43 1.66
N GLY A 74 -17.12 -14.81 2.78
CA GLY A 74 -16.50 -16.13 2.96
C GLY A 74 -15.00 -16.20 2.64
N ALA A 75 -14.30 -15.07 2.59
CA ALA A 75 -12.84 -15.10 2.52
C ALA A 75 -12.26 -15.54 3.88
N ASN A 76 -11.42 -16.58 3.86
CA ASN A 76 -10.70 -17.01 5.05
C ASN A 76 -9.39 -16.20 5.15
N VAL A 77 -9.19 -15.52 6.28
CA VAL A 77 -7.98 -14.72 6.54
C VAL A 77 -7.31 -15.27 7.80
N GLU A 78 -6.11 -15.82 7.65
CA GLU A 78 -5.36 -16.42 8.77
C GLU A 78 -4.66 -15.36 9.65
N ASP A 79 -4.19 -14.27 9.05
CA ASP A 79 -3.47 -13.20 9.74
C ASP A 79 -4.01 -11.83 9.28
N TYR A 80 -4.93 -11.28 10.07
CA TYR A 80 -5.59 -10.02 9.76
C TYR A 80 -4.59 -8.86 9.63
N LYS A 81 -3.53 -8.83 10.44
CA LYS A 81 -2.51 -7.78 10.40
C LYS A 81 -1.76 -7.78 9.09
N LYS A 82 -1.21 -8.94 8.68
CA LYS A 82 -0.48 -9.06 7.41
C LYS A 82 -1.41 -8.80 6.24
N TYR A 83 -2.64 -9.33 6.28
CA TYR A 83 -3.62 -9.16 5.21
C TYR A 83 -4.07 -7.70 5.07
N PHE A 84 -4.26 -7.00 6.19
CA PHE A 84 -4.65 -5.59 6.21
C PHE A 84 -3.55 -4.71 5.62
N SER A 85 -2.32 -4.75 6.17
CA SER A 85 -1.21 -3.94 5.64
C SER A 85 -0.94 -4.24 4.16
N ARG A 86 -1.10 -5.49 3.74
CA ARG A 86 -0.98 -5.89 2.33
C ARG A 86 -2.03 -5.23 1.44
N SER A 87 -3.28 -5.31 1.85
CA SER A 87 -4.43 -4.80 1.10
C SER A 87 -4.42 -3.27 1.06
N TYR A 88 -4.10 -2.65 2.20
CA TYR A 88 -3.96 -1.21 2.35
C TYR A 88 -2.93 -0.66 1.38
N PHE A 89 -1.73 -1.23 1.43
CA PHE A 89 -0.64 -0.86 0.56
C PHE A 89 -1.05 -1.02 -0.91
N THR A 90 -1.63 -2.16 -1.30
CA THR A 90 -2.09 -2.39 -2.68
C THR A 90 -3.11 -1.33 -3.14
N ASN A 91 -4.08 -0.99 -2.29
CA ASN A 91 -5.09 0.04 -2.60
C ASN A 91 -4.46 1.43 -2.70
N TYR A 92 -3.52 1.77 -1.80
CA TYR A 92 -2.81 3.04 -1.80
C TYR A 92 -2.08 3.29 -3.11
N TYR A 93 -1.32 2.31 -3.62
CA TYR A 93 -0.63 2.47 -4.90
C TYR A 93 -1.56 2.49 -6.09
N GLN A 94 -2.63 1.69 -6.09
CA GLN A 94 -3.63 1.78 -7.15
C GLN A 94 -4.24 3.17 -7.20
N ASN A 95 -4.55 3.74 -6.03
CA ASN A 95 -5.04 5.11 -5.93
C ASN A 95 -3.98 6.11 -6.43
N ASN A 96 -2.72 6.00 -6.00
CA ASN A 96 -1.63 6.87 -6.46
C ASN A 96 -1.35 6.77 -7.96
N ILE A 97 -1.41 5.59 -8.57
CA ILE A 97 -1.24 5.40 -10.03
C ILE A 97 -2.42 6.02 -10.78
N ILE A 98 -3.65 5.84 -10.29
CA ILE A 98 -4.83 6.48 -10.87
C ILE A 98 -4.73 7.99 -10.72
N GLN A 99 -4.31 8.47 -9.56
CA GLN A 99 -4.11 9.89 -9.28
C GLN A 99 -2.99 10.46 -10.14
N SER A 100 -1.83 9.81 -10.28
CA SER A 100 -0.72 10.30 -11.13
C SER A 100 -1.12 10.37 -12.61
N LYS A 101 -1.91 9.39 -13.10
CA LYS A 101 -2.53 9.46 -14.43
C LYS A 101 -3.48 10.65 -14.57
N LYS A 102 -4.21 11.01 -13.51
CA LYS A 102 -5.07 12.21 -13.44
C LYS A 102 -4.27 13.50 -13.21
N LYS A 103 -3.14 13.45 -12.50
CA LYS A 103 -2.25 14.57 -12.12
C LYS A 103 -1.39 15.07 -13.28
N ASN A 104 -1.28 14.30 -14.36
CA ASN A 104 -0.91 14.83 -15.68
C ASN A 104 -1.86 15.94 -16.19
N ILE A 105 -2.92 16.29 -15.44
CA ILE A 105 -3.83 17.43 -15.71
C ILE A 105 -3.82 18.51 -14.60
N SER A 106 -3.24 18.33 -13.40
CA SER A 106 -3.18 19.43 -12.42
C SER A 106 -2.27 19.14 -11.21
N MET A 107 -1.67 20.24 -10.71
CA MET A 107 -0.62 20.49 -9.72
C MET A 107 -0.52 19.63 -8.43
N GLU A 108 0.70 19.69 -7.90
CA GLU A 108 1.29 19.10 -6.68
C GLU A 108 0.49 19.35 -5.41
N ASP A 109 0.72 18.53 -4.37
CA ASP A 109 0.69 19.03 -2.99
C ASP A 109 1.42 18.10 -2.02
N ASN A 110 2.11 18.75 -1.07
CA ASN A 110 2.93 18.23 0.02
C ASN A 110 2.07 17.83 1.23
N VAL A 111 2.49 16.82 2.00
CA VAL A 111 1.86 16.47 3.28
C VAL A 111 2.87 16.64 4.42
N SER A 112 2.48 17.50 5.36
CA SER A 112 3.19 17.89 6.58
C SER A 112 2.93 16.88 7.72
N ASN A 113 3.98 16.57 8.49
CA ASN A 113 3.94 15.72 9.69
C ASN A 113 3.64 16.54 10.96
N LYS A 114 2.96 15.93 11.94
CA LYS A 114 2.92 16.34 13.35
C LYS A 114 3.13 15.13 14.26
N GLU A 115 3.96 15.33 15.28
CA GLU A 115 4.48 14.37 16.27
C GLU A 115 3.80 14.58 17.64
N ASP A 116 3.87 13.56 18.53
CA ASP A 116 3.81 13.71 20.00
C ASP A 116 4.44 12.50 20.73
N GLU A 117 4.99 12.76 21.92
CA GLU A 117 6.02 12.04 22.72
C GLU A 117 5.54 10.92 23.67
N THR A 118 6.42 9.95 24.05
CA THR A 118 7.07 9.80 25.41
C THR A 118 7.64 8.39 25.78
N LYS A 119 8.77 8.41 26.54
CA LYS A 119 9.31 7.53 27.63
C LYS A 119 10.52 6.59 27.39
N GLU A 120 11.40 6.58 28.40
CA GLU A 120 12.89 6.59 28.36
C GLU A 120 13.65 5.26 28.23
N GLU A 121 12.98 4.10 28.26
CA GLU A 121 13.66 2.80 28.06
C GLU A 121 13.30 2.15 26.72
N THR A 122 12.17 2.58 26.16
CA THR A 122 11.83 2.52 24.73
C THR A 122 12.78 3.37 23.90
N GLU A 123 13.32 4.46 24.45
CA GLU A 123 14.11 5.45 23.70
C GLU A 123 15.33 4.88 23.00
N ARG A 124 16.09 3.92 23.55
CA ARG A 124 17.26 3.39 22.81
C ARG A 124 16.88 2.50 21.62
N LYS A 125 15.75 1.80 21.71
CA LYS A 125 15.21 1.00 20.59
C LYS A 125 14.49 1.90 19.59
N VAL A 126 13.73 2.87 20.09
CA VAL A 126 13.05 3.89 19.29
C VAL A 126 14.06 4.78 18.58
N LEU A 127 15.15 5.22 19.21
CA LEU A 127 16.25 5.97 18.59
C LEU A 127 16.89 5.14 17.47
N LYS A 128 17.25 3.87 17.71
CA LYS A 128 17.79 3.01 16.65
C LYS A 128 16.78 2.74 15.53
N ASP A 129 15.49 2.69 15.83
CA ASP A 129 14.43 2.53 14.84
C ASP A 129 14.12 3.85 14.12
N MET A 130 14.25 5.01 14.79
CA MET A 130 14.13 6.36 14.24
C MET A 130 15.31 6.66 13.31
N GLU A 131 16.54 6.38 13.72
CA GLU A 131 17.73 6.52 12.88
C GLU A 131 17.65 5.61 11.63
N ARG A 132 17.05 4.42 11.77
CA ARG A 132 16.74 3.55 10.62
C ARG A 132 15.64 4.15 9.75
N ASP A 133 14.59 4.70 10.34
CA ASP A 133 13.48 5.34 9.64
C ASP A 133 13.95 6.63 8.93
N GLU A 134 14.89 7.37 9.50
CA GLU A 134 15.59 8.51 8.90
C GLU A 134 16.42 8.06 7.70
N LEU A 135 17.26 7.03 7.85
CA LEU A 135 18.01 6.50 6.70
C LEU A 135 17.09 5.97 5.59
N ILE A 136 15.97 5.34 5.95
CA ILE A 136 14.95 4.92 4.98
C ILE A 136 14.32 6.14 4.29
N THR A 137 14.03 7.20 5.04
CA THR A 137 13.47 8.46 4.53
C THR A 137 14.45 9.12 3.57
N GLU A 138 15.72 9.23 3.94
CA GLU A 138 16.78 9.78 3.08
C GLU A 138 16.98 8.96 1.80
N ILE A 139 16.96 7.62 1.90
CA ILE A 139 17.00 6.74 0.72
C ILE A 139 15.79 7.02 -0.18
N PHE A 140 14.59 7.18 0.40
CA PHE A 140 13.40 7.49 -0.38
C PHE A 140 13.43 8.89 -0.99
N GLU A 141 13.93 9.91 -0.28
CA GLU A 141 14.14 11.25 -0.83
C GLU A 141 15.15 11.24 -1.97
N TYR A 142 16.28 10.56 -1.79
CA TYR A 142 17.28 10.39 -2.85
C TYR A 142 16.64 9.78 -4.11
N VAL A 143 15.88 8.68 -3.96
CA VAL A 143 15.21 8.06 -5.11
C VAL A 143 14.14 9.00 -5.69
N LYS A 144 13.38 9.73 -4.87
CA LYS A 144 12.35 10.67 -5.33
C LYS A 144 12.95 11.81 -6.17
N VAL A 145 14.13 12.31 -5.83
CA VAL A 145 14.83 13.38 -6.56
C VAL A 145 15.45 12.88 -7.86
N HIS A 146 15.99 11.66 -7.88
CA HIS A 146 16.77 11.14 -9.00
C HIS A 146 16.00 10.25 -9.98
N TYR A 147 14.77 9.85 -9.65
CA TYR A 147 13.95 8.97 -10.46
C TYR A 147 12.57 9.55 -10.73
N THR A 148 11.91 9.06 -11.77
CA THR A 148 10.52 9.48 -12.03
C THR A 148 9.60 9.03 -10.89
N ILE A 149 8.47 9.74 -10.70
CA ILE A 149 7.45 9.39 -9.70
C ILE A 149 7.03 7.93 -9.83
N GLN A 150 6.90 7.42 -11.05
CA GLN A 150 6.52 6.04 -11.31
C GLN A 150 7.58 5.03 -10.86
N GLU A 151 8.86 5.33 -11.08
CA GLU A 151 9.99 4.48 -10.67
C GLU A 151 10.22 4.53 -9.16
N PHE A 152 10.05 5.71 -8.56
CA PHE A 152 10.06 5.89 -7.11
C PHE A 152 8.95 5.08 -6.43
N GLU A 153 7.70 5.21 -6.89
CA GLU A 153 6.57 4.45 -6.36
C GLU A 153 6.79 2.94 -6.54
N LEU A 154 7.32 2.52 -7.69
CA LEU A 154 7.66 1.11 -7.95
C LEU A 154 8.73 0.58 -6.98
N PHE A 155 9.76 1.37 -6.70
CA PHE A 155 10.80 1.03 -5.75
C PHE A 155 10.28 0.97 -4.31
N LYS A 156 9.41 1.91 -3.93
CA LYS A 156 8.71 1.91 -2.65
C LYS A 156 7.88 0.63 -2.50
N ILE A 157 7.13 0.25 -3.54
CA ILE A 157 6.37 -1.00 -3.60
C ILE A 157 7.27 -2.22 -3.38
N TYR A 158 8.35 -2.31 -4.13
CA TYR A 158 9.29 -3.42 -4.02
C TYR A 158 9.85 -3.55 -2.60
N THR A 159 10.27 -2.44 -2.00
CA THR A 159 10.94 -2.43 -0.69
C THR A 159 10.02 -2.93 0.43
N PHE A 160 8.76 -2.49 0.44
CA PHE A 160 7.79 -2.92 1.44
C PHE A 160 7.25 -4.34 1.20
N LEU A 161 7.08 -4.74 -0.07
CA LEU A 161 6.52 -6.06 -0.40
C LEU A 161 7.55 -7.18 -0.47
N LYS A 162 8.84 -6.89 -0.60
CA LYS A 162 9.92 -7.89 -0.58
C LYS A 162 9.95 -8.67 0.73
N LYS A 163 9.58 -8.03 1.85
CA LYS A 163 9.40 -8.70 3.16
C LYS A 163 8.28 -9.77 3.15
N GLN A 164 7.44 -9.81 2.11
CA GLN A 164 6.26 -10.66 1.99
C GLN A 164 6.29 -11.58 0.75
N SER A 165 7.49 -12.01 0.32
CA SER A 165 7.71 -13.03 -0.75
C SER A 165 7.01 -12.76 -2.09
N MET A 166 6.95 -11.50 -2.51
CA MET A 166 6.33 -11.13 -3.78
C MET A 166 7.20 -11.32 -5.01
N SER A 167 6.65 -11.96 -6.03
CA SER A 167 7.30 -12.09 -7.34
C SER A 167 7.06 -10.87 -8.22
N TYR A 168 8.01 -10.59 -9.13
CA TYR A 168 7.87 -9.53 -10.13
C TYR A 168 6.65 -9.72 -11.03
N LYS A 169 6.18 -10.96 -11.23
CA LYS A 169 4.93 -11.25 -11.97
C LYS A 169 3.70 -10.67 -11.27
N LYS A 170 3.60 -10.82 -9.95
CA LYS A 170 2.49 -10.23 -9.19
C LYS A 170 2.61 -8.70 -9.12
N LEU A 171 3.83 -8.15 -9.07
CA LEU A 171 4.06 -6.71 -9.12
C LEU A 171 3.66 -6.10 -10.48
N SER A 172 3.97 -6.81 -11.57
CA SER A 172 3.52 -6.49 -12.92
C SER A 172 2.00 -6.47 -13.03
N ALA A 173 1.31 -7.45 -12.43
CA ALA A 173 -0.15 -7.49 -12.42
C ALA A 173 -0.79 -6.30 -11.68
N ILE A 174 -0.16 -5.81 -10.61
CA ILE A 174 -0.65 -4.67 -9.81
C ILE A 174 -0.37 -3.34 -10.50
N THR A 175 0.82 -3.19 -11.09
CA THR A 175 1.30 -1.91 -11.64
C THR A 175 1.02 -1.75 -13.14
N HIS A 176 0.59 -2.82 -13.80
CA HIS A 176 0.46 -2.93 -15.26
C HIS A 176 1.76 -2.65 -16.03
N LEU A 177 2.92 -2.78 -15.37
CA LEU A 177 4.23 -2.63 -15.98
C LEU A 177 4.81 -3.98 -16.38
N SER A 178 5.68 -4.01 -17.40
CA SER A 178 6.34 -5.25 -17.79
C SER A 178 7.29 -5.74 -16.70
N THR A 179 7.40 -7.05 -16.52
CA THR A 179 8.33 -7.65 -15.55
C THR A 179 9.78 -7.27 -15.83
N GLN A 180 10.13 -7.08 -17.10
CA GLN A 180 11.46 -6.66 -17.52
C GLN A 180 11.77 -5.24 -17.05
N TYR A 181 10.85 -4.29 -17.30
CA TYR A 181 10.97 -2.91 -16.85
C TYR A 181 11.08 -2.84 -15.32
N ILE A 182 10.25 -3.60 -14.62
CA ILE A 182 10.29 -3.67 -13.15
C ILE A 182 11.66 -4.14 -12.65
N SER A 183 12.17 -5.23 -13.22
CA SER A 183 13.46 -5.81 -12.82
C SER A 183 14.62 -4.86 -13.11
N SER A 184 14.66 -4.22 -14.28
CA SER A 184 15.71 -3.29 -14.67
C SER A 184 15.71 -2.04 -13.78
N THR A 185 14.54 -1.43 -13.55
CA THR A 185 14.41 -0.22 -12.73
C THR A 185 14.81 -0.49 -11.29
N ILE A 186 14.31 -1.57 -10.67
CA ILE A 186 14.67 -1.91 -9.28
C ILE A 186 16.17 -2.20 -9.17
N SER A 187 16.75 -2.90 -10.14
CA SER A 187 18.19 -3.20 -10.12
C SER A 187 19.03 -1.93 -10.25
N LYS A 188 18.63 -1.01 -11.13
CA LYS A 188 19.27 0.29 -11.32
C LYS A 188 19.24 1.11 -10.02
N ILE A 189 18.07 1.29 -9.42
CA ILE A 189 17.91 2.04 -8.16
C ILE A 189 18.74 1.42 -7.04
N LYS A 190 18.73 0.09 -6.89
CA LYS A 190 19.52 -0.60 -5.87
C LYS A 190 21.02 -0.40 -6.07
N ASN A 191 21.50 -0.49 -7.31
CA ASN A 191 22.90 -0.30 -7.61
C ASN A 191 23.32 1.13 -7.26
N ASP A 192 22.54 2.13 -7.68
CA ASP A 192 22.81 3.54 -7.39
C ASP A 192 22.87 3.84 -5.89
N ILE A 193 21.93 3.28 -5.10
CA ILE A 193 21.95 3.40 -3.63
C ILE A 193 23.21 2.74 -3.04
N THR A 194 23.61 1.58 -3.55
CA THR A 194 24.79 0.88 -3.03
C THR A 194 26.11 1.55 -3.38
N THR A 195 26.16 2.31 -4.48
CA THR A 195 27.34 3.09 -4.90
C THR A 195 27.39 4.48 -4.27
N ASN A 196 26.30 4.96 -3.67
CA ASN A 196 26.28 6.22 -2.95
C ASN A 196 27.07 6.09 -1.63
N GLU A 197 28.25 6.70 -1.57
CA GLU A 197 29.16 6.60 -0.42
C GLU A 197 28.59 7.26 0.84
N GLU A 198 27.76 8.32 0.73
CA GLU A 198 27.11 8.97 1.88
C GLU A 198 26.10 8.04 2.56
N LEU A 199 25.18 7.45 1.77
CA LEU A 199 24.18 6.50 2.28
C LEU A 199 24.85 5.23 2.85
N LYS A 200 25.95 4.79 2.24
CA LYS A 200 26.74 3.64 2.67
C LYS A 200 27.49 3.90 3.98
N GLN A 201 28.02 5.11 4.17
CA GLN A 201 28.65 5.51 5.42
C GLN A 201 27.63 5.60 6.56
N LYS A 202 26.49 6.25 6.34
CA LYS A 202 25.39 6.31 7.33
C LYS A 202 24.90 4.91 7.71
N ARG A 203 24.72 4.01 6.73
CA ARG A 203 24.35 2.61 7.01
C ARG A 203 25.39 1.89 7.89
N LYS A 204 26.69 2.14 7.70
CA LYS A 204 27.76 1.55 8.52
C LYS A 204 27.73 2.09 9.95
N GLU A 205 27.40 3.36 10.14
CA GLU A 205 27.28 3.99 11.45
C GLU A 205 26.11 3.40 12.25
N LEU A 206 24.97 3.09 11.59
CA LEU A 206 23.82 2.43 12.24
C LEU A 206 23.99 0.96 12.60
N LEU A 207 25.01 0.29 12.04
CA LEU A 207 25.29 -1.13 12.28
C LEU A 207 26.41 -1.36 13.31
N LYS A 208 27.05 -0.30 13.78
CA LYS A 208 28.01 -0.34 14.91
C LYS A 208 27.28 -0.37 16.25
#